data_AF-A0AAJ2BDJ2-F1
#
_entry.id   AF-A0AAJ2BDJ2-F1
#
_cell.length_a   1.000
_cell.length_b   1.000
_cell.length_c   1.000
_cell.angle_alpha   90.00
_cell.angle_beta   90.00
_cell.angle_gamma   90.00
#
_symmetry.space_group_name_H-M   'P 1'
#
loop_
_entity.id
_entity.type
_entity.pdbx_description
1 polymer ?
#
loop_
_entity_poly.entity_id
_entity_poly.type
_entity_poly.pdbx_seq_one_letter_code
_entity_poly.pdbx_strand_id
1 'polypeptide(L)'
;MKKFNPILAALAVFVCASATAQADDLTFTLKNGTKSVLTRFYTSPVGVNEWEDDVFGEQVLEPGESIDITIADGRTVCRYDMRFEFEEGSDLDTTEDRQDLCKLGSYTIHK
;
A
#
# COMPACT_ATOMS: atom_id res chain seq x y z
N MET A 1 30.55 -40.76 54.23
CA MET A 1 29.67 -39.59 54.02
C MET A 1 30.49 -38.42 53.48
N LYS A 2 30.28 -38.05 52.21
CA LYS A 2 30.25 -36.67 51.69
C LYS A 2 30.19 -36.78 50.15
N LYS A 3 29.16 -36.15 49.60
CA LYS A 3 28.60 -36.38 48.27
C LYS A 3 29.42 -35.63 47.21
N PHE A 4 29.64 -36.28 46.08
CA PHE A 4 30.12 -35.66 44.83
C PHE A 4 29.08 -34.66 44.30
N ASN A 5 29.53 -33.52 43.80
CA ASN A 5 28.65 -32.56 43.11
C ASN A 5 29.33 -32.09 41.80
N PRO A 6 28.96 -32.65 40.63
CA PRO A 6 29.34 -32.09 39.35
C PRO A 6 28.28 -31.05 38.96
N ILE A 7 28.60 -29.76 39.11
CA ILE A 7 27.75 -28.71 38.54
C ILE A 7 28.08 -28.65 37.04
N LEU A 8 27.24 -29.29 36.22
CA LEU A 8 27.20 -29.07 34.78
C LEU A 8 26.74 -27.62 34.53
N ALA A 9 27.61 -26.79 33.97
CA ALA A 9 27.23 -25.51 33.40
C ALA A 9 26.61 -25.75 32.02
N ALA A 10 25.28 -25.71 31.92
CA ALA A 10 24.56 -25.77 30.65
C ALA A 10 24.57 -24.37 30.00
N LEU A 11 25.33 -24.19 28.91
CA LEU A 11 25.19 -23.04 28.03
C LEU A 11 23.85 -23.16 27.28
N ALA A 12 22.85 -22.36 27.68
CA ALA A 12 21.64 -22.17 26.88
C ALA A 12 21.95 -21.17 25.75
N VAL A 13 22.08 -21.68 24.52
CA VAL A 13 22.15 -20.84 23.32
C VAL A 13 20.75 -20.30 23.04
N PHE A 14 20.52 -19.03 23.35
CA PHE A 14 19.33 -18.30 22.92
C PHE A 14 19.44 -18.03 21.41
N VAL A 15 18.73 -18.80 20.59
CA VAL A 15 18.54 -18.49 19.18
C VAL A 15 17.43 -17.44 19.09
N CYS A 16 17.79 -16.18 18.89
CA CYS A 16 16.83 -15.14 18.53
C CYS A 16 16.36 -15.41 17.09
N ALA A 17 15.15 -15.94 16.93
CA ALA A 17 14.48 -15.97 15.65
C ALA A 17 13.97 -14.56 15.34
N SER A 18 14.72 -13.82 14.52
CA SER A 18 14.24 -12.57 13.94
C SER A 18 13.15 -12.91 12.92
N ALA A 19 11.90 -12.60 13.23
CA ALA A 19 10.84 -12.64 12.21
C ALA A 19 11.15 -11.53 11.20
N THR A 20 11.51 -11.91 9.97
CA THR A 20 11.61 -10.96 8.86
C THR A 20 10.20 -10.53 8.50
N ALA A 21 9.83 -9.30 8.85
CA ALA A 21 8.62 -8.69 8.29
C ALA A 21 8.86 -8.52 6.78
N GLN A 22 8.18 -9.33 5.97
CA GLN A 22 8.15 -9.10 4.53
C GLN A 22 7.11 -8.01 4.25
N ALA A 23 7.52 -7.01 3.45
CA ALA A 23 6.58 -6.10 2.83
C ALA A 23 5.88 -6.85 1.70
N ASP A 24 4.55 -6.85 1.73
CA ASP A 24 3.74 -7.46 0.69
C ASP A 24 3.36 -6.37 -0.33
N ASP A 25 3.44 -6.71 -1.61
CA ASP A 25 2.95 -5.83 -2.68
C ASP A 25 1.42 -5.72 -2.59
N LEU A 26 0.90 -4.50 -2.60
CA LEU A 26 -0.53 -4.25 -2.50
C LEU A 26 -1.09 -4.17 -3.92
N THR A 27 -2.00 -5.08 -4.28
CA THR A 27 -2.57 -5.15 -5.62
C THR A 27 -4.08 -5.00 -5.60
N PHE A 28 -4.62 -4.12 -6.44
CA PHE A 28 -6.06 -3.91 -6.60
C PHE A 28 -6.41 -3.41 -8.00
N THR A 29 -7.64 -3.65 -8.45
CA THR A 29 -8.13 -3.10 -9.73
C THR A 29 -8.77 -1.73 -9.52
N LEU A 30 -8.22 -0.69 -10.14
CA LEU A 30 -8.79 0.64 -10.20
C LEU A 30 -9.69 0.79 -11.43
N LYS A 31 -10.90 1.31 -11.25
CA LYS A 31 -11.83 1.64 -12.33
C LYS A 31 -12.16 3.12 -12.33
N ASN A 32 -12.03 3.76 -13.49
CA ASN A 32 -12.56 5.10 -13.70
C ASN A 32 -14.06 5.00 -14.03
N GLY A 33 -14.92 5.12 -13.01
CA GLY A 33 -16.38 5.13 -13.19
C GLY A 33 -16.96 6.50 -13.54
N THR A 34 -16.09 7.49 -13.80
CA THR A 34 -16.48 8.88 -14.09
C THR A 34 -16.58 9.12 -15.60
N LYS A 35 -16.81 10.38 -15.99
CA LYS A 35 -16.79 10.83 -17.40
C LYS A 35 -15.53 11.60 -17.78
N SER A 36 -14.61 11.82 -16.84
CA SER A 36 -13.37 12.58 -17.05
C SER A 36 -12.18 11.63 -17.14
N VAL A 37 -11.20 11.95 -17.97
CA VAL A 37 -9.96 11.18 -18.07
C VAL A 37 -9.18 11.34 -16.76
N LEU A 38 -8.78 10.24 -16.14
CA LEU A 38 -7.90 10.28 -14.95
C LEU A 38 -6.46 10.35 -15.45
N THR A 39 -5.76 11.42 -15.09
CA THR A 39 -4.40 11.70 -15.62
C THR A 39 -3.30 11.46 -14.62
N ARG A 40 -3.58 11.56 -13.32
CA ARG A 40 -2.61 11.31 -12.25
C ARG A 40 -3.27 10.55 -11.11
N PHE A 41 -2.56 9.59 -10.55
CA PHE A 41 -3.03 8.81 -9.42
C PHE A 41 -1.95 8.72 -8.36
N TYR A 42 -2.26 9.18 -7.15
CA TYR A 42 -1.31 9.20 -6.04
C TYR A 42 -1.81 8.32 -4.89
N THR A 43 -0.88 7.70 -4.19
CA THR A 43 -1.13 6.96 -2.95
C THR A 43 -0.13 7.39 -1.90
N SER A 44 -0.56 7.54 -0.65
CA SER A 44 0.32 7.84 0.48
C SER A 44 -0.19 7.16 1.76
N PRO A 45 0.66 6.58 2.62
CA PRO A 45 0.20 6.02 3.87
C PRO A 45 -0.50 7.05 4.74
N VAL A 46 -1.55 6.63 5.44
CA VAL A 46 -2.28 7.52 6.34
C VAL A 46 -1.35 8.13 7.39
N GLY A 47 -1.38 9.45 7.50
CA GLY A 47 -0.56 10.23 8.45
C GLY A 47 0.72 10.82 7.84
N VAL A 48 1.01 10.52 6.57
CA VAL A 48 1.98 11.25 5.77
C VAL A 48 1.26 12.46 5.15
N ASN A 49 1.84 13.66 5.30
CA ASN A 49 1.19 14.92 4.90
C ASN A 49 1.58 15.39 3.49
N GLU A 50 2.46 14.65 2.81
CA GLU A 50 2.93 14.95 1.46
C GLU A 50 2.55 13.80 0.53
N TRP A 51 2.12 14.15 -0.68
CA TRP A 51 1.83 13.17 -1.72
C TRP A 51 3.14 12.64 -2.29
N GLU A 52 3.22 11.33 -2.47
CA GLU A 52 4.37 10.63 -3.05
C GLU A 52 4.30 10.70 -4.59
N ASP A 53 5.08 9.86 -5.27
CA ASP A 53 5.14 9.85 -6.74
C ASP A 53 3.81 9.43 -7.38
N ASP A 54 3.59 9.89 -8.62
CA ASP A 54 2.45 9.49 -9.44
C ASP A 54 2.59 8.02 -9.87
N VAL A 55 1.59 7.22 -9.53
CA VAL A 55 1.52 5.79 -9.83
C VAL A 55 1.38 5.54 -11.33
N PHE A 56 0.78 6.46 -12.10
CA PHE A 56 0.55 6.29 -13.53
C PHE A 56 1.75 6.68 -14.41
N GLY A 57 2.57 7.63 -13.95
CA GLY A 57 3.66 8.20 -14.77
C GLY A 57 3.13 8.90 -16.02
N GLU A 58 3.32 8.30 -17.20
CA GLU A 58 2.82 8.84 -18.49
C GLU A 58 1.48 8.23 -18.91
N GLN A 59 0.94 7.30 -18.13
CA GLN A 59 -0.33 6.63 -18.43
C GLN A 59 -1.52 7.48 -18.00
N VAL A 60 -2.66 7.24 -18.64
CA VAL A 60 -3.96 7.80 -18.25
C VAL A 60 -5.00 6.68 -18.22
N LEU A 61 -6.11 6.90 -17.51
CA LEU A 61 -7.22 5.94 -17.44
C LEU A 61 -8.50 6.60 -17.97
N GLU A 62 -8.96 6.13 -19.13
CA GLU A 62 -10.13 6.70 -19.81
C GLU A 62 -11.44 6.41 -19.07
N PRO A 63 -12.50 7.19 -19.32
CA PRO A 63 -13.83 6.92 -18.77
C PRO A 63 -14.31 5.49 -19.03
N GLY A 64 -14.66 4.78 -17.95
CA GLY A 64 -15.16 3.42 -17.98
C GLY A 64 -14.09 2.33 -17.96
N GLU A 65 -12.81 2.68 -18.12
CA GLU A 65 -11.70 1.72 -18.12
C GLU A 65 -11.29 1.26 -16.73
N SER A 66 -10.59 0.13 -16.70
CA SER A 66 -10.00 -0.48 -15.51
C SER A 66 -8.53 -0.82 -15.74
N ILE A 67 -7.73 -0.68 -14.70
CA ILE A 67 -6.32 -1.05 -14.67
C ILE A 67 -5.98 -1.75 -13.34
N ASP A 68 -5.06 -2.70 -13.39
CA ASP A 68 -4.51 -3.31 -12.18
C ASP A 68 -3.35 -2.47 -11.66
N ILE A 69 -3.43 -2.10 -10.39
CA ILE A 69 -2.42 -1.31 -9.68
C ILE A 69 -1.64 -2.23 -8.76
N THR A 70 -0.32 -2.03 -8.72
CA THR A 70 0.56 -2.63 -7.73
C THR A 70 1.34 -1.54 -7.00
N ILE A 71 1.17 -1.44 -5.69
CA ILE A 71 1.96 -0.59 -4.81
C ILE A 71 3.04 -1.47 -4.16
N ALA A 72 4.28 -1.32 -4.62
CA ALA A 72 5.45 -2.07 -4.16
C ALA A 72 6.46 -1.13 -3.48
N ASP A 73 6.00 -0.37 -2.49
CA ASP A 73 6.79 0.66 -1.79
C ASP A 73 7.68 0.10 -0.65
N GLY A 74 7.66 -1.22 -0.46
CA GLY A 74 8.46 -1.91 0.56
C GLY A 74 7.95 -1.70 1.98
N ARG A 75 6.70 -1.24 2.17
CA ARG A 75 6.09 -1.00 3.49
C ARG A 75 5.15 -2.15 3.88
N THR A 76 4.90 -2.27 5.19
CA THR A 76 3.97 -3.27 5.76
C THR A 76 2.66 -2.63 6.24
N VAL A 77 2.35 -1.43 5.77
CA VAL A 77 1.14 -0.69 6.13
C VAL A 77 0.04 -0.98 5.12
N CYS A 78 -1.21 -0.95 5.56
CA CYS A 78 -2.34 -1.29 4.70
C CYS A 78 -3.24 -0.09 4.38
N ARG A 79 -3.21 0.95 5.21
CA ARG A 79 -4.12 2.10 5.07
C ARG A 79 -3.44 3.21 4.31
N TYR A 80 -4.02 3.57 3.17
CA TYR A 80 -3.53 4.62 2.31
C TYR A 80 -4.61 5.66 2.05
N ASP A 81 -4.19 6.90 1.97
CA ASP A 81 -4.89 7.98 1.30
C ASP A 81 -4.59 7.89 -0.20
N MET A 82 -5.61 8.10 -1.03
CA MET A 82 -5.58 8.04 -2.48
C MET A 82 -6.05 9.37 -3.03
N ARG A 83 -5.37 9.88 -4.07
CA ARG A 83 -5.74 11.12 -4.75
C ARG A 83 -5.81 10.90 -6.25
N PHE A 84 -6.88 11.39 -6.84
CA PHE A 84 -7.24 11.23 -8.25
C PHE A 84 -7.31 12.61 -8.90
N GLU A 85 -6.43 12.89 -9.86
CA GLU A 85 -6.45 14.13 -10.62
C GLU A 85 -6.87 13.87 -12.07
N PHE A 86 -7.95 14.53 -12.46
CA PHE A 86 -8.53 14.41 -13.78
C PHE A 86 -7.95 15.44 -14.74
N GLU A 87 -8.19 15.24 -16.03
CA GLU A 87 -7.78 16.15 -17.09
C GLU A 87 -8.17 17.60 -16.77
N GLU A 88 -7.22 18.52 -16.99
CA GLU A 88 -7.42 19.94 -16.78
C GLU A 88 -8.55 20.47 -17.66
N GLY A 89 -9.51 21.17 -17.05
CA GLY A 89 -10.68 21.69 -17.75
C GLY A 89 -11.83 20.70 -17.91
N SER A 90 -11.71 19.48 -17.38
CA SER A 90 -12.86 18.60 -17.21
C SER A 90 -13.82 19.12 -16.12
N ASP A 91 -15.07 18.64 -16.13
CA ASP A 91 -16.10 19.04 -15.16
C ASP A 91 -15.89 18.45 -13.74
N LEU A 92 -14.82 17.68 -13.53
CA LEU A 92 -14.57 16.94 -12.29
C LEU A 92 -13.30 17.44 -11.60
N ASP A 93 -13.47 17.95 -10.38
CA ASP A 93 -12.36 18.36 -9.52
C ASP A 93 -11.50 17.18 -9.06
N THR A 94 -10.31 17.47 -8.54
CA THR A 94 -9.49 16.46 -7.83
C THR A 94 -10.28 15.82 -6.69
N THR A 95 -10.18 14.50 -6.55
CA THR A 95 -10.88 13.77 -5.49
C THR A 95 -9.90 12.94 -4.67
N GLU A 96 -10.23 12.76 -3.40
CA GLU A 96 -9.42 12.00 -2.46
C GLU A 96 -10.29 11.00 -1.70
N ASP A 97 -9.71 9.86 -1.35
CA ASP A 97 -10.37 8.84 -0.51
C ASP A 97 -9.33 8.04 0.28
N ARG A 98 -9.78 7.30 1.31
CA ARG A 98 -8.93 6.49 2.17
C ARG A 98 -9.40 5.05 2.16
N GLN A 99 -8.49 4.12 1.85
CA GLN A 99 -8.81 2.69 1.77
C GLN A 99 -7.81 1.82 2.52
N ASP A 100 -8.22 0.59 2.83
CA ASP A 100 -7.36 -0.49 3.32
C ASP A 100 -6.97 -1.36 2.11
N LEU A 101 -5.81 -1.07 1.52
CA LEU A 101 -5.35 -1.68 0.28
C LEU A 101 -5.02 -3.18 0.44
N CYS A 102 -4.68 -3.64 1.66
CA CYS A 102 -4.47 -5.07 1.93
C CYS A 102 -5.76 -5.90 1.80
N LYS A 103 -6.93 -5.25 1.88
CA LYS A 103 -8.25 -5.89 1.72
C LYS A 103 -8.96 -5.44 0.45
N LEU A 104 -8.40 -4.46 -0.27
CA LEU A 104 -9.03 -3.87 -1.43
C LEU A 104 -8.80 -4.79 -2.64
N GLY A 105 -9.87 -5.41 -3.13
CA GLY A 105 -9.79 -6.13 -4.41
C GLY A 105 -9.97 -5.19 -5.60
N SER A 106 -10.92 -4.26 -5.49
CA SER A 106 -11.19 -3.27 -6.53
C SER A 106 -11.74 -1.97 -5.94
N TYR A 107 -11.45 -0.86 -6.61
CA TYR A 107 -11.97 0.46 -6.32
C TYR A 107 -12.54 1.09 -7.59
N THR A 108 -13.71 1.72 -7.49
CA THR A 108 -14.33 2.47 -8.59
C THR A 108 -14.52 3.91 -8.18
N ILE A 109 -14.03 4.84 -9.01
CA ILE A 109 -14.23 6.27 -8.80
C ILE A 109 -15.63 6.65 -9.29
N HIS A 110 -16.43 7.28 -8.45
CA HIS A 110 -17.86 7.58 -8.72
C HIS A 110 -18.22 9.06 -8.67
N LYS A 111 -17.24 9.92 -8.40
CA LYS A 111 -17.47 11.35 -8.13
C LYS A 111 -17.91 12.10 -9.38
#